data_AF-A0A2N0D3K0-F1
#
_entry.id   AF-A0A2N0D3K0-F1
#
_cell.length_a   1.000
_cell.length_b   1.000
_cell.length_c   1.000
_cell.angle_alpha   90.00
_cell.angle_beta   90.00
_cell.angle_gamma   90.00
#
_symmetry.space_group_name_H-M   'P 1'
#
loop_
_entity.id
_entity.type
_entity.pdbx_description
1 polymer ?
#
loop_
_entity_poly.entity_id
_entity_poly.type
_entity_poly.pdbx_seq_one_letter_code
_entity_poly.pdbx_strand_id
1 'polypeptide(L)' 'MERCVGPVDLGSDALTQARLEQLWMKDRERLLSCARRHLALRDFYADRDAGLTGKAVRK' A
#
# COMPACT_ATOMS: atom_id res chain seq x y z
N MET A 1 -6.69 -3.73 -13.63
CA MET A 1 -6.36 -3.06 -12.34
C MET A 1 -5.93 -4.16 -11.38
N GLU A 2 -4.65 -4.23 -11.02
CA GLU A 2 -4.17 -5.29 -10.12
C GLU A 2 -4.69 -5.07 -8.69
N ARG A 3 -5.28 -6.11 -8.10
CA ARG A 3 -5.76 -6.07 -6.72
C ARG A 3 -4.59 -5.98 -5.74
N CYS A 4 -4.80 -5.38 -4.57
CA CYS A 4 -3.81 -5.47 -3.50
C CYS A 4 -3.71 -6.91 -3.01
N VAL A 5 -2.48 -7.35 -2.70
CA VAL A 5 -2.27 -8.64 -2.07
C VAL A 5 -2.84 -8.57 -0.65
N GLY A 6 -3.71 -9.50 -0.31
CA GLY A 6 -4.32 -9.57 1.02
C GLY A 6 -3.35 -10.03 2.11
N PRO A 7 -3.85 -10.24 3.33
CA PRO A 7 -3.05 -10.74 4.46
C PRO A 7 -2.32 -12.06 4.13
N VAL A 8 -1.23 -12.32 4.84
CA VAL A 8 -0.53 -13.61 4.80
C VAL A 8 -1.43 -14.68 5.40
N ASP A 9 -1.39 -15.85 4.80
CA ASP A 9 -2.04 -17.03 5.36
C ASP A 9 -1.24 -17.49 6.58
N LEU A 10 -1.92 -17.57 7.73
CA LEU A 10 -1.35 -18.01 8.99
C LEU A 10 -1.36 -19.55 9.12
N GLY A 11 -2.18 -20.23 8.31
CA GLY A 11 -2.45 -21.66 8.48
C GLY A 11 -3.19 -21.96 9.79
N SER A 12 -3.17 -23.24 10.18
CA SER A 12 -3.86 -23.75 11.39
C SER A 12 -2.92 -24.16 12.52
N ASP A 13 -1.61 -24.15 12.28
CA ASP A 13 -0.63 -24.63 13.24
C ASP A 13 -0.32 -23.59 14.32
N ALA A 14 0.12 -24.05 15.49
CA ALA A 14 0.57 -23.16 16.55
C ALA A 14 1.82 -22.39 16.09
N LEU A 15 1.72 -21.06 16.10
CA LEU A 15 2.82 -20.19 15.70
C LEU A 15 3.75 -19.93 16.88
N THR A 16 5.06 -20.03 16.63
CA THR A 16 6.06 -19.47 17.54
C THR A 16 6.05 -17.95 17.42
N GLN A 17 6.47 -17.24 18.48
CA GLN A 17 6.58 -15.78 18.47
C GLN A 17 7.42 -15.27 17.28
N ALA A 18 8.59 -15.89 17.06
CA ALA A 18 9.47 -15.51 15.95
C ALA A 18 8.80 -15.69 14.58
N ARG A 19 7.98 -16.74 14.42
CA ARG A 19 7.24 -16.97 13.17
C ARG A 19 6.14 -15.94 12.99
N LEU A 20 5.40 -15.63 14.04
CA LEU A 20 4.34 -14.60 14.01
C LEU A 20 4.90 -13.24 13.61
N GLU A 21 6.03 -12.83 14.19
CA GLU A 21 6.68 -11.56 13.87
C GLU A 21 7.11 -11.47 12.40
N GLN A 22 7.65 -12.56 11.83
CA GLN A 22 7.98 -12.61 10.41
C GLN A 22 6.73 -12.43 9.52
N LEU A 23 5.62 -13.08 9.88
CA LEU A 23 4.36 -12.97 9.15
C LEU A 23 3.79 -11.55 9.24
N TRP A 24 3.86 -10.91 10.40
CA TRP A 24 3.47 -9.50 10.57
C TRP A 24 4.32 -8.53 9.77
N MET A 25 5.64 -8.71 9.72
CA MET A 25 6.50 -7.87 8.88
C MET A 25 6.10 -7.95 7.40
N LYS A 26 5.80 -9.15 6.91
CA LYS A 26 5.36 -9.38 5.54
C LYS A 26 4.00 -8.76 5.25
N ASP A 27 3.07 -8.82 6.19
CA ASP A 27 1.77 -8.15 6.07
C ASP A 27 1.90 -6.63 6.03
N ARG A 28 2.75 -6.08 6.89
CA ARG A 28 3.03 -4.65 6.89
C ARG A 28 3.61 -4.19 5.55
N GLU A 29 4.50 -4.97 4.96
CA GLU A 29 5.06 -4.68 3.63
C GLU A 29 3.98 -4.69 2.52
N ARG A 30 3.08 -5.68 2.54
CA ARG A 30 1.94 -5.75 1.59
C ARG A 30 1.00 -4.56 1.74
N LEU A 31 0.71 -4.13 2.96
CA LEU A 31 -0.13 -2.96 3.22
C LEU A 31 0.52 -1.67 2.69
N LEU A 32 1.81 -1.47 3.00
CA LEU A 32 2.54 -0.27 2.60
C LEU A 32 2.71 -0.18 1.07
N SER A 33 3.01 -1.30 0.40
CA SER A 33 3.12 -1.32 -1.06
C SER A 33 1.77 -1.02 -1.74
N CYS A 34 0.68 -1.60 -1.25
CA CYS A 34 -0.68 -1.28 -1.70
C CYS A 34 -1.00 0.21 -1.54
N ALA A 35 -0.76 0.77 -0.34
CA ALA A 35 -1.02 2.17 -0.06
C ALA A 35 -0.22 3.11 -0.98
N ARG A 36 1.09 2.86 -1.16
CA ARG A 36 1.95 3.65 -2.07
C ARG A 36 1.40 3.68 -3.50
N ARG A 37 0.92 2.55 -4.01
CA ARG A 37 0.33 2.47 -5.37
C ARG A 37 -0.94 3.31 -5.50
N HIS A 38 -1.84 3.26 -4.50
CA HIS A 38 -3.07 4.05 -4.53
C HIS A 38 -2.79 5.55 -4.36
N LEU A 39 -1.83 5.91 -3.51
CA LEU A 39 -1.39 7.30 -3.34
C LEU A 39 -0.76 7.84 -4.63
N ALA A 40 0.12 7.08 -5.29
CA ALA A 40 0.69 7.49 -6.58
C ALA A 40 -0.37 7.79 -7.64
N LEU A 41 -1.42 6.96 -7.71
CA LEU A 41 -2.55 7.19 -8.62
C LEU A 41 -3.33 8.46 -8.25
N ARG A 42 -3.63 8.64 -6.96
CA ARG A 42 -4.32 9.84 -6.46
C ARG A 42 -3.52 11.10 -6.78
N ASP A 43 -2.22 11.09 -6.47
CA ASP A 43 -1.32 12.23 -6.62
C ASP A 43 -1.17 12.61 -8.10
N PHE A 44 -1.08 11.61 -9.00
CA PHE A 44 -1.11 11.86 -10.44
C PHE A 44 -2.36 12.62 -10.89
N TYR A 45 -3.56 12.21 -10.45
CA TYR A 45 -4.79 12.91 -10.82
C TYR A 45 -4.90 14.28 -10.16
N ALA A 46 -4.47 14.42 -8.91
CA ALA A 46 -4.43 15.71 -8.22
C ALA A 46 -3.53 16.71 -8.96
N ASP A 47 -2.32 16.30 -9.36
CA ASP A 47 -1.38 17.13 -10.11
C ASP A 47 -1.94 17.50 -11.49
N ARG A 48 -2.54 16.54 -12.21
CA ARG A 48 -3.19 16.77 -13.50
C ARG A 48 -4.29 17.82 -13.39
N ASP A 49 -5.19 17.66 -12.44
CA ASP A 49 -6.37 18.52 -12.29
C ASP A 49 -5.99 19.92 -11.77
N ALA A 50 -4.94 20.01 -10.95
CA ALA A 50 -4.38 21.30 -10.54
C ALA A 50 -3.78 22.08 -11.74
N GLY A 51 -3.09 21.39 -12.65
CA GLY A 51 -2.60 21.98 -13.90
C GLY A 51 -3.72 22.51 -14.81
N LEU A 52 -4.86 21.82 -14.88
CA LEU A 52 -6.02 22.25 -15.66
C LEU A 52 -6.72 23.48 -15.09
N THR A 53 -6.65 23.68 -13.76
CA THR A 53 -7.30 24.80 -13.08
C THR A 53 -6.40 26.03 -12.93
N GLY A 54 -5.17 26.00 -13.48
CA GLY A 54 -4.19 27.08 -13.34
C GLY A 54 -3.60 27.22 -11.93
N LYS A 55 -3.95 26.31 -11.01
CA LYS A 55 -3.34 26.23 -9.68
C LYS A 55 -2.09 25.37 -9.78
N ALA A 56 -0.95 25.97 -10.08
CA ALA A 56 0.31 25.25 -10.02
C ALA A 56 0.53 24.69 -8.60
N VAL A 57 0.57 23.37 -8.44
CA VAL A 57 1.06 22.73 -7.21
C VAL A 57 2.54 23.06 -7.16
N ARG A 58 2.94 23.97 -6.26
CA ARG A 58 4.35 24.18 -5.97
C ARG A 58 4.87 22.89 -5.34
N LYS A 59 5.85 22.31 -6.00
CA LYS A 59 6.57 21.10 -5.60
C LYS A 59 7.55 21.40 -4.47
#